data_AF-A0A947ZQ75-F1
#
_entry.id   AF-A0A947ZQ75-F1
#
_cell.length_a   1.000
_cell.length_b   1.000
_cell.length_c   1.000
_cell.angle_alpha   90.00
_cell.angle_beta   90.00
_cell.angle_gamma   90.00
#
_symmetry.space_group_name_H-M   'P 1'
#
loop_
_entity.id
_entity.type
_entity.pdbx_description
1 polymer ?
#
loop_
_entity_poly.entity_id
_entity_poly.type
_entity_poly.pdbx_seq_one_letter_code
_entity_poly.pdbx_strand_id
1 'polypeptide(L)' 'MSIKEMLMRKMIKAKMKDVPEAEQDKMIKLVTENPELFQKIGLEVQAKMKEGKDQMAATMEVMQAHQDELKGIM' A
#
# COMPACT_ATOMS: atom_id res chain seq x y z
N MET A 1 5.57 10.79 20.40
CA MET A 1 4.45 9.96 19.92
C MET A 1 3.17 10.43 20.60
N SER A 2 2.24 10.99 19.83
CA SER A 2 0.99 11.54 20.34
C SER A 2 -0.07 10.46 20.54
N ILE A 3 -1.00 10.65 21.47
CA ILE A 3 -2.14 9.74 21.75
C ILE A 3 -2.92 9.38 20.46
N LYS A 4 -2.99 10.34 19.52
CA LYS A 4 -3.60 10.18 18.20
C LYS A 4 -2.92 9.10 17.36
N GLU A 5 -1.58 9.03 17.38
CA GLU A 5 -0.81 7.99 16.69
C GLU A 5 -1.08 6.61 17.32
N MET A 6 -1.20 6.55 18.65
CA MET A 6 -1.46 5.31 19.37
C MET A 6 -2.85 4.72 19.04
N LEU A 7 -3.87 5.58 18.92
CA LEU A 7 -5.23 5.18 18.52
C LEU A 7 -5.31 4.76 17.05
N MET A 8 -4.66 5.49 16.14
CA MET A 8 -4.55 5.09 14.74
C MET A 8 -3.85 3.74 14.59
N ARG A 9 -2.73 3.53 15.28
CA ARG A 9 -2.00 2.26 15.26
C ARG A 9 -2.87 1.11 15.78
N LYS A 10 -3.68 1.34 16.82
CA LYS A 10 -4.64 0.34 17.34
C LYS A 10 -5.76 0.03 16.36
N MET A 11 -6.31 1.03 15.68
CA MET A 11 -7.40 0.84 14.72
C MET A 11 -6.90 0.13 13.45
N ILE A 12 -5.70 0.48 12.97
CA ILE A 12 -5.03 -0.20 11.85
C ILE A 12 -4.71 -1.63 12.26
N LYS A 13 -4.08 -1.89 13.41
CA LYS A 13 -3.89 -3.26 13.94
C LYS A 13 -5.19 -4.05 14.05
N ALA A 14 -6.30 -3.41 14.40
CA ALA A 14 -7.59 -4.09 14.51
C ALA A 14 -8.19 -4.46 13.15
N LYS A 15 -7.98 -3.63 12.12
CA LYS A 15 -8.43 -3.89 10.73
C LYS A 15 -7.46 -4.72 9.91
N MET A 16 -6.18 -4.69 10.27
CA MET A 16 -5.08 -5.44 9.68
C MET A 16 -4.63 -6.57 10.62
N LYS A 17 -5.54 -7.12 11.42
CA LYS A 17 -5.26 -8.22 12.35
C LYS A 17 -4.61 -9.42 11.66
N ASP A 18 -4.95 -9.62 10.40
CA ASP A 18 -4.43 -10.70 9.53
C ASP A 18 -3.14 -10.32 8.79
N VAL A 19 -2.66 -9.08 8.93
CA VAL A 19 -1.42 -8.60 8.30
C VAL A 19 -0.37 -8.36 9.40
N PRO A 20 0.71 -9.17 9.45
CA PRO A 20 1.81 -9.03 10.41
C PRO A 20 2.34 -7.59 10.51
N GLU A 21 2.71 -7.14 11.71
CA GLU A 21 3.33 -5.81 11.91
C GLU A 21 4.59 -5.64 11.03
N ALA A 22 5.35 -6.72 10.81
CA ALA A 22 6.51 -6.71 9.94
C ALA A 22 6.15 -6.42 8.46
N GLU A 23 4.96 -6.79 8.00
CA GLU A 23 4.47 -6.46 6.65
C GLU A 23 3.96 -5.02 6.57
N GLN A 24 3.34 -4.52 7.63
CA GLN A 24 2.94 -3.11 7.73
C GLN A 24 4.15 -2.19 7.72
N ASP A 25 5.18 -2.49 8.52
CA ASP A 25 6.43 -1.73 8.53
C ASP A 25 7.17 -1.84 7.19
N LYS A 26 7.15 -3.00 6.52
CA LYS A 26 7.69 -3.15 5.16
C LYS A 26 6.94 -2.29 4.14
N MET A 27 5.60 -2.28 4.17
CA MET A 27 4.79 -1.42 3.30
C MET A 27 5.10 0.06 3.54
N ILE A 28 5.14 0.49 4.80
CA ILE A 28 5.48 1.87 5.16
C ILE A 28 6.88 2.21 4.67
N LYS A 29 7.86 1.32 4.88
CA LYS A 29 9.25 1.55 4.47
C LYS A 29 9.38 1.63 2.94
N LEU A 30 8.68 0.76 2.20
CA LEU A 30 8.61 0.80 0.74
C LEU A 30 7.99 2.11 0.22
N VAL A 31 6.90 2.57 0.84
CA VAL A 31 6.26 3.86 0.53
C VAL A 31 7.19 5.04 0.84
N THR A 32 8.02 4.92 1.88
CA THR A 32 8.94 5.99 2.30
C THR A 32 10.19 6.05 1.42
N GLU A 33 10.69 4.89 0.96
CA GLU A 33 11.84 4.78 0.05
C GLU A 33 11.50 5.32 -1.35
N ASN A 34 10.27 5.09 -1.83
CA ASN A 34 9.85 5.56 -3.15
C ASN A 34 8.39 6.06 -3.18
N PRO A 35 8.11 7.23 -2.59
CA PRO A 35 6.77 7.76 -2.45
C PRO A 35 6.11 8.09 -3.80
N GLU A 36 6.91 8.47 -4.81
CA GLU A 36 6.42 8.79 -6.15
C GLU A 36 5.86 7.56 -6.85
N LEU A 37 6.54 6.41 -6.73
CA LEU A 37 6.08 5.15 -7.28
C LEU A 37 4.75 4.72 -6.63
N PHE A 38 4.66 4.79 -5.30
CA PHE A 38 3.42 4.46 -4.60
C PHE A 38 2.27 5.42 -4.92
N GLN A 39 2.57 6.70 -5.10
CA GLN A 39 1.56 7.68 -5.52
C GLN A 39 1.03 7.36 -6.93
N LYS A 40 1.92 7.01 -7.88
CA LYS A 40 1.51 6.54 -9.21
C LYS A 40 0.66 5.28 -9.13
N ILE A 41 1.12 4.26 -8.40
CA ILE A 41 0.38 3.01 -8.19
C ILE A 41 -1.02 3.32 -7.63
N GLY A 42 -1.12 4.14 -6.59
CA GLY A 42 -2.41 4.50 -5.99
C GLY A 42 -3.36 5.21 -6.96
N LEU A 43 -2.85 6.12 -7.80
CA LEU A 43 -3.64 6.81 -8.82
C LEU A 43 -4.11 5.84 -9.91
N GLU A 44 -3.24 4.95 -10.38
CA GLU A 44 -3.59 3.94 -11.39
C GLU A 44 -4.59 2.92 -10.86
N VAL A 45 -4.42 2.45 -9.62
CA VAL A 45 -5.38 1.55 -8.97
C VAL A 45 -6.74 2.24 -8.86
N GLN A 46 -6.78 3.51 -8.45
CA GLN A 46 -8.02 4.27 -8.42
C GLN A 46 -8.64 4.45 -9.82
N ALA A 47 -7.84 4.66 -10.86
CA ALA A 47 -8.33 4.74 -12.24
C ALA A 47 -8.96 3.42 -12.67
N LYS A 48 -8.27 2.29 -12.46
CA LYS A 48 -8.75 0.93 -12.75
C LYS A 48 -10.02 0.58 -11.95
N MET A 49 -10.11 1.01 -10.69
CA MET A 49 -11.32 0.84 -9.88
C MET A 49 -12.48 1.66 -10.44
N LYS A 50 -12.23 2.89 -10.93
CA LYS A 50 -13.25 3.71 -11.60
C LYS A 50 -13.69 3.12 -12.94
N GLU A 51 -12.82 2.37 -13.62
CA GLU A 51 -13.16 1.57 -14.80
C GLU A 51 -14.01 0.33 -14.46
N GLY A 52 -14.30 0.09 -13.18
CA GLY A 52 -15.14 -1.02 -12.72
C GLY A 52 -14.37 -2.28 -12.34
N LYS A 53 -13.04 -2.24 -12.27
CA LYS A 53 -12.25 -3.38 -11.79
C LYS A 53 -12.30 -3.48 -10.26
N ASP A 54 -12.33 -4.70 -9.76
CA ASP A 54 -12.19 -4.96 -8.33
C ASP A 54 -10.86 -4.42 -7.78
N GLN A 55 -10.89 -3.89 -6.56
CA GLN A 55 -9.72 -3.28 -5.90
C GLN A 55 -8.50 -4.23 -5.91
N MET A 56 -8.71 -5.52 -5.66
CA MET A 56 -7.64 -6.52 -5.64
C MET A 56 -7.07 -6.76 -7.05
N ALA A 57 -7.93 -6.84 -8.08
CA ALA A 57 -7.50 -7.01 -9.46
C ALA A 57 -6.74 -5.77 -9.98
N ALA A 58 -7.28 -4.57 -9.72
CA ALA A 58 -6.64 -3.31 -10.03
C ALA A 58 -5.25 -3.19 -9.36
N THR A 59 -5.16 -3.54 -8.08
CA THR A 59 -3.90 -3.50 -7.34
C THR A 59 -2.88 -4.46 -7.90
N MET A 60 -3.27 -5.72 -8.19
CA MET A 60 -2.35 -6.69 -8.78
C MET A 60 -1.87 -6.28 -10.17
N GLU A 61 -2.75 -5.74 -11.00
CA GLU A 61 -2.41 -5.33 -12.36
C GLU A 61 -1.42 -4.15 -12.37
N VAL A 62 -1.66 -3.16 -11.52
CA VAL A 62 -0.77 -1.99 -11.40
C VAL A 62 0.55 -2.39 -10.74
N MET A 63 0.52 -3.23 -9.71
CA MET A 63 1.76 -3.78 -9.13
C MET A 63 2.54 -4.65 -10.10
N GLN A 64 1.88 -5.38 -11.01
CA GLN A 64 2.56 -6.11 -12.09
C GLN A 64 3.17 -5.15 -13.10
N ALA A 65 2.46 -4.09 -13.49
CA ALA A 65 2.98 -3.07 -14.39
C ALA A 65 4.22 -2.37 -13.82
N HIS A 66 4.23 -2.13 -12.51
CA HIS A 66 5.37 -1.55 -11.79
C HIS A 66 6.25 -2.59 -11.10
N GLN A 67 6.15 -3.87 -11.46
CA GLN A 67 6.87 -4.94 -10.74
C GLN A 67 8.38 -4.72 -10.82
N ASP A 68 8.90 -4.28 -11.96
CA ASP A 68 10.33 -4.06 -12.15
C ASP A 68 10.83 -2.84 -11.38
N GLU A 69 10.00 -1.80 -11.24
CA GLU A 69 10.29 -0.66 -10.36
C GLU A 69 10.25 -1.07 -8.88
N LEU A 70 9.28 -1.90 -8.48
CA LEU A 70 9.15 -2.44 -7.13
C LEU A 70 10.29 -3.42 -6.77
N LYS A 71 10.75 -4.24 -7.72
CA LYS A 71 11.92 -5.14 -7.56
C LYS A 71 13.23 -4.38 -7.36
N GLY A 72 13.33 -3.15 -7.84
CA GLY A 72 14.49 -2.30 -7.57
C GLY A 72 14.56 -1.80 -6.12
N ILE A 73 13.46 -1.93 -5.37
CA ILE A 73 13.28 -1.38 -4.01
C ILE A 73 13.13 -2.51 -2.97
N MET A 74 12.63 -3.70 -3.37
CA MET A 74 12.54 -4.91 -2.52
C MET A 74 13.85 -5.68 -2.44
#